data_AF-A0A2C5WCW4-F1
#
_entry.id   AF-A0A2C5WCW4-F1
#
_cell.length_a   1.000
_cell.length_b   1.000
_cell.length_c   1.000
_cell.angle_alpha   90.00
_cell.angle_beta   90.00
_cell.angle_gamma   90.00
#
_symmetry.space_group_name_H-M   'P 1'
#
loop_
_entity.id
_entity.type
_entity.pdbx_description
1 polymer ?
#
loop_
_entity_poly.entity_id
_entity_poly.type
_entity_poly.pdbx_seq_one_letter_code
_entity_poly.pdbx_strand_id
1 'polypeptide(L)'
;MNFKYIHPSFLLLTAFSLPACSSPVDYGKGAENFSPSQHLTNKDGENNHWMGIGEYKSREHGSCTAFLIDTNSSRPSDSAYALTSAHCVGKENGVMRTDDPIEASITFNNFIDTTAASRTVSLQKVAWSSIQGVDLALLELGVSQGELLAQGITPMKLARQAPAEDSDILIVHKPVGSPLQMSACTHMPSPAIFEKPWVWRHTVSNQCKDIASGSSGSPVIVRATNEVYGVLGTLAHHLTPLPGYGQMPSGSYGSPTSVFNGCFIDGKLDTDPQVCELFPAASIRLPAQLPTHAKISVNAQGNYVYPEWNFEITASTRFIRTKRTSDPVECEVPQDYSQPITSGTAPTRLNVPMGPETGPSNLCIIATNSTEDILPAGTYRNAVTVPTYLVDAGPTPVPTIETSFNKEINRALILWPERKNEGLDRYEVKGGLAEKVSCEDPQGYRHVTSNWLRPQSNFPLKLCVYAVDPNNQRSELKEYILEWEALENSAP
;
A
#
# COMPACT_ATOMS: atom_id res chain seq x y z
N MET A 1 -73.84 -40.22 -43.45
CA MET A 1 -73.61 -39.22 -42.37
C MET A 1 -72.75 -39.92 -41.32
N ASN A 2 -71.45 -39.63 -41.27
CA ASN A 2 -70.82 -38.60 -40.40
C ASN A 2 -70.92 -38.98 -38.91
N PHE A 3 -69.88 -39.07 -38.07
CA PHE A 3 -68.44 -38.82 -38.17
C PHE A 3 -67.71 -39.71 -37.13
N LYS A 4 -66.47 -40.08 -37.47
CA LYS A 4 -65.34 -40.44 -36.58
C LYS A 4 -65.27 -39.59 -35.31
N TYR A 5 -64.81 -40.14 -34.18
CA TYR A 5 -63.62 -39.67 -33.43
C TYR A 5 -63.32 -40.60 -32.22
N ILE A 6 -62.14 -41.22 -32.27
CA ILE A 6 -61.47 -41.91 -31.16
C ILE A 6 -60.55 -40.85 -30.53
N HIS A 7 -60.70 -40.56 -29.24
CA HIS A 7 -59.73 -39.77 -28.48
C HIS A 7 -58.80 -40.72 -27.72
N PRO A 8 -57.47 -40.63 -27.92
CA PRO A 8 -56.51 -41.19 -26.98
C PRO A 8 -56.34 -40.21 -25.81
N SER A 9 -56.51 -40.71 -24.59
CA SER A 9 -56.16 -39.97 -23.37
C SER A 9 -54.67 -39.70 -23.34
N PHE A 10 -54.30 -38.42 -23.47
CA PHE A 10 -52.95 -37.91 -23.26
C PHE A 10 -52.65 -37.93 -21.75
N LEU A 11 -51.80 -38.84 -21.30
CA LEU A 11 -51.15 -38.77 -19.99
C LEU A 11 -50.05 -37.69 -20.06
N LEU A 12 -50.34 -36.48 -19.57
CA LEU A 12 -49.31 -35.51 -19.27
C LEU A 12 -48.51 -36.01 -18.05
N LEU A 13 -47.32 -36.56 -18.28
CA LEU A 13 -46.27 -36.59 -17.25
C LEU A 13 -45.75 -35.16 -17.08
N THR A 14 -46.21 -34.48 -16.04
CA THR A 14 -45.53 -33.29 -15.51
C THR A 14 -44.23 -33.73 -14.85
N ALA A 15 -43.12 -33.66 -15.60
CA ALA A 15 -41.79 -33.75 -15.04
C ALA A 15 -41.57 -32.53 -14.13
N PHE A 16 -41.64 -32.72 -12.82
CA PHE A 16 -41.15 -31.74 -11.86
C PHE A 16 -39.63 -31.68 -12.01
N SER A 17 -39.15 -30.72 -12.78
CA SER A 17 -37.76 -30.28 -12.77
C SER A 17 -37.46 -29.69 -11.40
N LEU A 18 -37.00 -30.52 -10.46
CA LEU A 18 -36.38 -30.00 -9.25
C LEU A 18 -35.21 -29.12 -9.67
N PRO A 19 -35.14 -27.84 -9.24
CA PRO A 19 -33.95 -27.04 -9.47
C PRO A 19 -32.80 -27.78 -8.79
N ALA A 20 -31.81 -28.17 -9.59
CA ALA A 20 -30.56 -28.67 -9.05
C ALA A 20 -29.94 -27.53 -8.23
N CYS A 21 -30.06 -27.58 -6.91
CA CYS A 21 -29.25 -26.78 -6.02
C CYS A 21 -27.81 -27.23 -6.22
N SER A 22 -27.07 -26.60 -7.14
CA SER A 22 -25.62 -26.73 -7.13
C SER A 22 -25.14 -26.17 -5.81
N SER A 23 -24.48 -26.98 -4.99
CA SER A 23 -23.77 -26.48 -3.83
C SER A 23 -22.86 -25.32 -4.28
N PRO A 24 -22.83 -24.20 -3.53
CA PRO A 24 -21.93 -23.10 -3.86
C PRO A 24 -20.50 -23.65 -3.96
N VAL A 25 -19.79 -23.26 -5.03
CA VAL A 25 -18.42 -23.70 -5.26
C VAL A 25 -17.53 -23.07 -4.19
N ASP A 26 -16.81 -23.90 -3.46
CA ASP A 26 -15.79 -23.45 -2.53
C ASP A 26 -14.39 -23.66 -3.13
N TYR A 27 -13.80 -22.59 -3.64
CA TYR A 27 -12.44 -22.63 -4.18
C TYR A 27 -11.37 -22.84 -3.09
N GLY A 28 -11.70 -22.58 -1.83
CA GLY A 28 -10.85 -22.84 -0.67
C GLY A 28 -10.86 -24.29 -0.20
N LYS A 29 -11.66 -25.17 -0.81
CA LYS A 29 -11.74 -26.62 -0.52
C LYS A 29 -11.89 -26.93 0.98
N GLY A 30 -12.70 -26.15 1.69
CA GLY A 30 -12.96 -26.32 3.12
C GLY A 30 -11.86 -25.77 4.04
N ALA A 31 -10.87 -25.03 3.53
CA ALA A 31 -9.89 -24.36 4.38
C ALA A 31 -10.57 -23.43 5.38
N GLU A 32 -10.17 -23.52 6.65
CA GLU A 32 -10.68 -22.68 7.72
C GLU A 32 -10.03 -21.29 7.64
N ASN A 33 -10.83 -20.23 7.83
CA ASN A 33 -10.29 -18.89 7.85
C ASN A 33 -9.27 -18.73 8.99
N PHE A 34 -8.20 -17.99 8.72
CA PHE A 34 -7.11 -17.70 9.66
C PHE A 34 -6.28 -18.92 10.08
N SER A 35 -6.47 -20.09 9.44
CA SER A 35 -5.55 -21.22 9.58
C SER A 35 -4.19 -20.90 8.92
N PRO A 36 -3.12 -21.67 9.25
CA PRO A 36 -1.90 -21.65 8.46
C PRO A 36 -2.20 -21.92 6.97
N SER A 37 -1.36 -21.34 6.11
CA SER A 37 -1.47 -21.44 4.67
C SER A 37 -1.18 -22.86 4.20
N GLN A 38 -1.84 -23.25 3.11
CA GLN A 38 -1.73 -24.58 2.54
C GLN A 38 -0.94 -24.51 1.24
N HIS A 39 0.14 -25.28 1.13
CA HIS A 39 0.82 -25.45 -0.15
C HIS A 39 -0.13 -26.09 -1.16
N LEU A 40 -0.15 -25.56 -2.38
CA LEU A 40 -1.04 -26.04 -3.42
C LEU A 40 -0.36 -27.11 -4.27
N THR A 41 -1.12 -28.15 -4.60
CA THR A 41 -0.78 -29.22 -5.56
C THR A 41 -1.53 -29.00 -6.88
N ASN A 42 -1.04 -29.54 -7.99
CA ASN A 42 -1.80 -29.51 -9.25
C ASN A 42 -1.53 -30.70 -10.19
N LYS A 43 -0.99 -31.81 -9.68
CA LYS A 43 -0.67 -32.98 -10.52
C LYS A 43 -1.89 -33.56 -11.23
N ASP A 44 -3.06 -33.50 -10.60
CA ASP A 44 -4.31 -34.05 -11.14
C ASP A 44 -5.22 -32.95 -11.73
N GLY A 45 -4.70 -31.73 -11.88
CA GLY A 45 -5.41 -30.58 -12.44
C GLY A 45 -6.41 -29.92 -11.48
N GLU A 46 -6.35 -30.27 -10.19
CA GLU A 46 -7.29 -29.82 -9.16
C GLU A 46 -7.26 -28.31 -8.88
N ASN A 47 -6.19 -27.61 -9.29
CA ASN A 47 -5.96 -26.18 -9.15
C ASN A 47 -5.63 -25.50 -10.50
N ASN A 48 -6.10 -26.07 -11.62
CA ASN A 48 -5.90 -25.51 -12.97
C ASN A 48 -6.38 -24.05 -13.12
N HIS A 49 -7.35 -23.63 -12.31
CA HIS A 49 -7.90 -22.28 -12.27
C HIS A 49 -6.94 -21.24 -11.64
N TRP A 50 -5.82 -21.68 -11.06
CA TRP A 50 -4.75 -20.84 -10.51
C TRP A 50 -3.42 -21.01 -11.26
N MET A 51 -3.42 -21.68 -12.42
CA MET A 51 -2.23 -21.83 -13.26
C MET A 51 -1.66 -20.50 -13.75
N GLY A 52 -2.49 -19.47 -13.86
CA GLY A 52 -2.07 -18.11 -14.22
C GLY A 52 -1.47 -17.28 -13.09
N ILE A 53 -1.24 -17.84 -11.91
CA ILE A 53 -0.56 -17.18 -10.79
C ILE A 53 0.90 -17.66 -10.75
N GLY A 54 1.84 -16.72 -10.67
CA GLY A 54 3.26 -17.01 -10.85
C GLY A 54 4.19 -16.10 -10.06
N GLU A 55 5.47 -16.48 -10.08
CA GLU A 55 6.56 -15.67 -9.53
C GLU A 55 6.94 -14.60 -10.54
N TYR A 56 6.73 -13.32 -10.20
CA TYR A 56 7.36 -12.21 -10.89
C TYR A 56 8.82 -12.10 -10.43
N LYS A 57 9.74 -11.92 -11.38
CA LYS A 57 11.16 -11.75 -11.08
C LYS A 57 11.81 -10.68 -11.95
N SER A 58 12.49 -9.75 -11.31
CA SER A 58 13.38 -8.78 -11.95
C SER A 58 14.72 -8.72 -11.23
N ARG A 59 15.75 -8.25 -11.95
CA ARG A 59 17.08 -8.05 -11.35
C ARG A 59 17.09 -6.91 -10.34
N GLU A 60 16.33 -5.85 -10.62
CA GLU A 60 16.35 -4.60 -9.84
C GLU A 60 15.47 -4.66 -8.59
N HIS A 61 14.34 -5.38 -8.65
CA HIS A 61 13.33 -5.35 -7.59
C HIS A 61 13.08 -6.70 -6.92
N GLY A 62 13.79 -7.76 -7.33
CA GLY A 62 13.72 -9.06 -6.69
C GLY A 62 12.52 -9.90 -7.15
N SER A 63 11.91 -10.61 -6.20
CA SER A 63 10.83 -11.57 -6.44
C SER A 63 9.53 -11.11 -5.78
N CYS A 64 8.44 -11.18 -6.54
CA CYS A 64 7.07 -10.91 -6.13
C CYS A 64 6.16 -12.00 -6.71
N THR A 65 4.86 -11.90 -6.46
CA THR A 65 3.82 -12.65 -7.16
C THR A 65 3.18 -11.78 -8.23
N ALA A 66 2.76 -12.39 -9.33
CA ALA A 66 1.94 -11.76 -10.36
C ALA A 66 0.90 -12.76 -10.88
N PHE A 67 -0.18 -12.27 -11.47
CA PHE A 67 -1.22 -13.13 -12.01
C PHE A 67 -1.77 -12.61 -13.33
N LEU A 68 -2.07 -13.53 -14.24
CA LEU A 68 -2.69 -13.24 -15.53
C LEU A 68 -4.13 -12.80 -15.35
N ILE A 69 -4.54 -11.80 -16.12
CA ILE A 69 -5.91 -11.29 -16.11
C ILE A 69 -6.65 -11.61 -17.39
N ASP A 70 -7.95 -11.85 -17.27
CA ASP A 70 -8.85 -12.06 -18.39
C ASP A 70 -9.28 -10.71 -18.94
N THR A 71 -8.69 -10.31 -20.07
CA THR A 71 -9.05 -9.06 -20.76
C THR A 71 -10.26 -9.22 -21.67
N ASN A 72 -10.91 -10.41 -21.66
CA ASN A 72 -12.04 -10.77 -22.52
C ASN A 72 -11.70 -10.67 -24.02
N SER A 73 -10.44 -10.94 -24.40
CA SER A 73 -10.05 -10.97 -25.81
C SER A 73 -10.73 -12.13 -26.55
N SER A 74 -11.31 -11.83 -27.71
CA SER A 74 -11.80 -12.84 -28.65
C SER A 74 -10.73 -13.32 -29.63
N ARG A 75 -9.55 -12.69 -29.65
CA ARG A 75 -8.46 -12.98 -30.60
C ARG A 75 -7.30 -13.67 -29.88
N PRO A 76 -6.96 -14.92 -30.25
CA PRO A 76 -5.84 -15.64 -29.64
C PRO A 76 -4.48 -14.93 -29.74
N SER A 77 -4.29 -14.06 -30.74
CA SER A 77 -3.04 -13.35 -30.99
C SER A 77 -2.85 -12.06 -30.18
N ASP A 78 -3.87 -11.61 -29.43
CA ASP A 78 -3.73 -10.40 -28.61
C ASP A 78 -2.78 -10.65 -27.43
N SER A 79 -2.03 -9.61 -27.04
CA SER A 79 -1.05 -9.67 -25.94
C SER A 79 -1.71 -10.13 -24.64
N ALA A 80 -0.99 -10.93 -23.86
CA ALA A 80 -1.42 -11.28 -22.51
C ALA A 80 -1.02 -10.18 -21.52
N TYR A 81 -1.86 -9.98 -20.50
CA TYR A 81 -1.63 -9.02 -19.44
C TYR A 81 -1.62 -9.69 -18.06
N ALA A 82 -0.77 -9.19 -17.17
CA ALA A 82 -0.72 -9.61 -15.77
C ALA A 82 -0.74 -8.41 -14.83
N LEU A 83 -1.22 -8.63 -13.61
CA LEU A 83 -1.18 -7.66 -12.52
C LEU A 83 -0.16 -8.08 -11.45
N THR A 84 0.47 -7.07 -10.85
CA THR A 84 1.30 -7.16 -9.65
C THR A 84 1.25 -5.83 -8.89
N SER A 85 1.94 -5.72 -7.77
CA SER A 85 2.12 -4.44 -7.07
C SER A 85 3.07 -3.53 -7.82
N ALA A 86 2.80 -2.23 -7.84
CA ALA A 86 3.69 -1.26 -8.48
C ALA A 86 5.09 -1.24 -7.86
N HIS A 87 5.20 -1.41 -6.54
CA HIS A 87 6.51 -1.46 -5.87
C HIS A 87 7.38 -2.66 -6.28
N CYS A 88 6.82 -3.65 -6.99
CA CYS A 88 7.57 -4.75 -7.60
C CYS A 88 8.21 -4.37 -8.94
N VAL A 89 7.74 -3.30 -9.59
CA VAL A 89 8.30 -2.79 -10.86
C VAL A 89 9.08 -1.48 -10.73
N GLY A 90 8.88 -0.74 -9.64
CA GLY A 90 9.61 0.49 -9.34
C GLY A 90 9.09 1.12 -8.06
N LYS A 91 9.95 1.80 -7.27
CA LYS A 91 9.59 2.30 -5.92
C LYS A 91 9.60 3.83 -5.81
N GLU A 92 9.88 4.52 -6.91
CA GLU A 92 9.97 5.98 -6.90
C GLU A 92 8.60 6.62 -6.64
N ASN A 93 8.45 7.34 -5.53
CA ASN A 93 7.23 8.11 -5.27
C ASN A 93 7.05 9.23 -6.30
N GLY A 94 5.82 9.42 -6.74
CA GLY A 94 5.49 10.41 -7.77
C GLY A 94 5.91 10.01 -9.19
N VAL A 95 6.46 8.82 -9.41
CA VAL A 95 6.72 8.32 -10.77
C VAL A 95 5.59 7.41 -11.21
N MET A 96 5.10 7.62 -12.44
CA MET A 96 4.22 6.72 -13.15
C MET A 96 4.94 6.18 -14.37
N ARG A 97 4.70 4.91 -14.70
CA ARG A 97 5.26 4.27 -15.88
C ARG A 97 4.15 3.85 -16.81
N THR A 98 4.28 4.19 -18.08
CA THR A 98 3.34 3.82 -19.14
C THR A 98 4.13 3.55 -20.40
N ASP A 99 3.83 2.43 -21.06
CA ASP A 99 4.56 1.99 -22.26
C ASP A 99 6.09 1.88 -22.02
N ASP A 100 6.49 1.50 -20.80
CA ASP A 100 7.90 1.46 -20.37
C ASP A 100 8.47 0.04 -20.52
N PRO A 101 9.45 -0.20 -21.41
CA PRO A 101 10.08 -1.51 -21.56
C PRO A 101 10.70 -2.00 -20.24
N ILE A 102 10.61 -3.31 -19.97
CA ILE A 102 11.13 -3.88 -18.72
C ILE A 102 11.82 -5.23 -18.93
N GLU A 103 12.96 -5.41 -18.27
CA GLU A 103 13.66 -6.70 -18.19
C GLU A 103 13.22 -7.48 -16.95
N ALA A 104 12.12 -8.21 -17.10
CA ALA A 104 11.57 -9.06 -16.05
C ALA A 104 10.85 -10.28 -16.66
N SER A 105 10.49 -11.25 -15.81
CA SER A 105 9.74 -12.42 -16.23
C SER A 105 8.73 -12.86 -15.18
N ILE A 106 7.75 -13.65 -15.62
CA ILE A 106 6.82 -14.36 -14.73
C ILE A 106 7.00 -15.86 -14.96
N THR A 107 7.21 -16.61 -13.89
CA THR A 107 7.21 -18.08 -13.91
C THR A 107 5.88 -18.59 -13.37
N PHE A 108 5.10 -19.28 -14.21
CA PHE A 108 3.82 -19.92 -13.86
C PHE A 108 4.00 -21.39 -13.45
N ASN A 109 2.93 -21.97 -12.89
CA ASN A 109 2.86 -23.38 -12.47
C ASN A 109 3.91 -23.74 -11.39
N ASN A 110 3.93 -22.96 -10.29
CA ASN A 110 4.82 -23.16 -9.14
C ASN A 110 4.19 -24.00 -8.00
N PHE A 111 3.29 -24.93 -8.32
CA PHE A 111 2.72 -25.83 -7.32
C PHE A 111 3.79 -26.78 -6.78
N ILE A 112 3.61 -27.27 -5.55
CA ILE A 112 4.64 -28.05 -4.85
C ILE A 112 5.02 -29.36 -5.56
N ASP A 113 4.11 -29.92 -6.36
CA ASP A 113 4.21 -31.22 -7.03
C ASP A 113 4.39 -31.13 -8.55
N THR A 114 4.33 -29.94 -9.15
CA THR A 114 4.46 -29.72 -10.61
C THR A 114 5.58 -28.75 -11.00
N THR A 115 6.53 -28.46 -10.09
CA THR A 115 7.63 -27.50 -10.32
C THR A 115 8.43 -27.74 -11.61
N ALA A 116 8.62 -29.00 -12.02
CA ALA A 116 9.30 -29.36 -13.27
C ALA A 116 8.54 -28.94 -14.55
N ALA A 117 7.25 -28.67 -14.44
CA ALA A 117 6.38 -28.18 -15.51
C ALA A 117 6.16 -26.65 -15.45
N SER A 118 6.95 -25.94 -14.64
CA SER A 118 6.93 -24.48 -14.59
C SER A 118 7.21 -23.84 -15.96
N ARG A 119 6.61 -22.68 -16.21
CA ARG A 119 6.68 -21.97 -17.49
C ARG A 119 7.08 -20.52 -17.25
N THR A 120 8.26 -20.15 -17.71
CA THR A 120 8.76 -18.78 -17.61
C THR A 120 8.48 -18.00 -18.88
N VAL A 121 7.93 -16.80 -18.72
CA VAL A 121 7.56 -15.90 -19.80
C VAL A 121 8.20 -14.54 -19.53
N SER A 122 8.86 -13.96 -20.54
CA SER A 122 9.40 -12.61 -20.45
C SER A 122 8.30 -11.56 -20.53
N LEU A 123 8.48 -10.47 -19.79
CA LEU A 123 7.66 -9.28 -19.95
C LEU A 123 8.13 -8.49 -21.17
N GLN A 124 7.20 -7.78 -21.81
CA GLN A 124 7.49 -6.83 -22.88
C GLN A 124 7.65 -5.43 -22.32
N LYS A 125 6.68 -4.98 -21.51
CA LYS A 125 6.64 -3.64 -20.94
C LYS A 125 5.71 -3.53 -19.74
N VAL A 126 5.91 -2.49 -18.94
CA VAL A 126 4.93 -1.96 -18.01
C VAL A 126 3.94 -1.12 -18.80
N ALA A 127 2.73 -1.66 -19.00
CA ALA A 127 1.67 -0.95 -19.73
C ALA A 127 1.15 0.24 -18.91
N TRP A 128 1.06 0.07 -17.59
CA TRP A 128 0.74 1.13 -16.64
C TRP A 128 1.24 0.74 -15.24
N SER A 129 1.83 1.66 -14.47
CA SER A 129 2.02 1.46 -13.02
C SER A 129 1.98 2.77 -12.24
N SER A 130 1.53 2.66 -10.99
CA SER A 130 1.51 3.77 -10.03
C SER A 130 1.61 3.24 -8.60
N ILE A 131 2.40 3.95 -7.77
CA ILE A 131 2.33 3.86 -6.29
C ILE A 131 1.59 5.11 -5.72
N GLN A 132 0.99 5.93 -6.58
CA GLN A 132 0.28 7.15 -6.19
C GLN A 132 -1.19 6.83 -5.96
N GLY A 133 -1.63 6.81 -4.70
CA GLY A 133 -3.02 6.49 -4.35
C GLY A 133 -3.38 5.00 -4.38
N VAL A 134 -2.71 4.22 -5.21
CA VAL A 134 -2.81 2.77 -5.33
C VAL A 134 -1.41 2.20 -5.57
N ASP A 135 -1.21 0.92 -5.27
CA ASP A 135 0.02 0.17 -5.53
C ASP A 135 -0.26 -0.95 -6.55
N LEU A 136 -0.28 -0.58 -7.83
CA LEU A 136 -0.70 -1.47 -8.93
C LEU A 136 0.16 -1.30 -10.17
N ALA A 137 0.56 -2.42 -10.77
CA ALA A 137 1.19 -2.46 -12.09
C ALA A 137 0.45 -3.43 -13.01
N LEU A 138 0.19 -2.95 -14.22
CA LEU A 138 -0.28 -3.71 -15.36
C LEU A 138 0.91 -3.99 -16.29
N LEU A 139 1.17 -5.27 -16.50
CA LEU A 139 2.30 -5.78 -17.26
C LEU A 139 1.79 -6.37 -18.58
N GLU A 140 2.40 -6.00 -19.69
CA GLU A 140 2.20 -6.69 -20.97
C GLU A 140 3.30 -7.74 -21.13
N LEU A 141 2.90 -8.97 -21.41
CA LEU A 141 3.81 -10.10 -21.60
C LEU A 141 4.29 -10.18 -23.05
N GLY A 142 5.48 -10.72 -23.27
CA GLY A 142 6.02 -10.96 -24.62
C GLY A 142 5.38 -12.14 -25.36
N VAL A 143 4.23 -12.64 -24.89
CA VAL A 143 3.46 -13.75 -25.48
C VAL A 143 1.98 -13.38 -25.50
N SER A 144 1.24 -14.02 -26.39
CA SER A 144 -0.21 -13.81 -26.53
C SER A 144 -1.01 -14.61 -25.50
N GLN A 145 -2.25 -14.16 -25.26
CA GLN A 145 -3.18 -14.89 -24.39
C GLN A 145 -3.50 -16.28 -24.95
N GLY A 146 -3.62 -16.42 -26.27
CA GLY A 146 -3.88 -17.72 -26.91
C GLY A 146 -2.75 -18.72 -26.71
N GLU A 147 -1.49 -18.28 -26.75
CA GLU A 147 -0.32 -19.13 -26.48
C GLU A 147 -0.30 -19.65 -25.04
N LEU A 148 -0.64 -18.80 -24.06
CA LEU A 148 -0.72 -19.21 -22.65
C LEU A 148 -1.87 -20.21 -22.42
N LEU A 149 -3.04 -19.95 -23.02
CA LEU A 149 -4.18 -20.86 -22.96
C LEU A 149 -3.86 -22.23 -23.57
N ALA A 150 -3.14 -22.26 -24.70
CA ALA A 150 -2.67 -23.49 -25.33
C ALA A 150 -1.70 -24.28 -24.44
N GLN A 151 -1.03 -23.62 -23.50
CA GLN A 151 -0.17 -24.24 -22.49
C GLN A 151 -0.91 -24.61 -21.20
N GLY A 152 -2.23 -24.42 -21.13
CA GLY A 152 -3.04 -24.67 -19.94
C GLY A 152 -2.91 -23.59 -18.86
N ILE A 153 -2.28 -22.46 -19.18
CA ILE A 153 -2.15 -21.31 -18.28
C ILE A 153 -3.37 -20.42 -18.49
N THR A 154 -4.27 -20.41 -17.51
CA THR A 154 -5.56 -19.71 -17.60
C THR A 154 -5.54 -18.37 -16.87
N PRO A 155 -6.09 -17.30 -17.47
CA PRO A 155 -6.20 -16.00 -16.82
C PRO A 155 -7.31 -15.96 -15.77
N MET A 156 -7.20 -15.03 -14.82
CA MET A 156 -8.19 -14.81 -13.77
C MET A 156 -9.13 -13.65 -14.11
N LYS A 157 -10.40 -13.79 -13.76
CA LYS A 157 -11.37 -12.70 -13.90
C LYS A 157 -11.22 -11.69 -12.78
N LEU A 158 -11.38 -10.41 -13.11
CA LEU A 158 -11.42 -9.34 -12.13
C LEU A 158 -12.85 -9.15 -11.63
N ALA A 159 -13.00 -9.03 -10.32
CA ALA A 159 -14.27 -8.69 -9.70
C ALA A 159 -14.60 -7.21 -9.99
N ARG A 160 -15.88 -6.91 -10.22
CA ARG A 160 -16.29 -5.52 -10.49
C ARG A 160 -16.15 -4.60 -9.27
N GLN A 161 -16.23 -5.16 -8.07
CA GLN A 161 -16.12 -4.44 -6.81
C GLN A 161 -15.57 -5.38 -5.73
N ALA A 162 -15.09 -4.79 -4.63
CA ALA A 162 -14.77 -5.57 -3.43
C ALA A 162 -16.02 -6.29 -2.90
N PRO A 163 -15.87 -7.48 -2.30
CA PRO A 163 -16.97 -8.16 -1.64
C PRO A 163 -17.42 -7.38 -0.39
N ALA A 164 -18.53 -7.78 0.23
CA ALA A 164 -18.94 -7.19 1.50
C ALA A 164 -17.91 -7.47 2.60
N GLU A 165 -17.87 -6.63 3.63
CA GLU A 165 -17.12 -6.91 4.86
C GLU A 165 -17.46 -8.31 5.40
N ASP A 166 -16.45 -8.96 5.99
CA ASP A 166 -16.49 -10.33 6.50
C ASP A 166 -16.75 -11.43 5.46
N SER A 167 -16.81 -11.10 4.16
CA SER A 167 -16.88 -12.13 3.11
C SER A 167 -15.62 -12.99 3.11
N ASP A 168 -15.80 -14.30 2.90
CA ASP A 168 -14.69 -15.23 2.78
C ASP A 168 -13.85 -14.95 1.53
N ILE A 169 -12.55 -14.89 1.72
CA ILE A 169 -11.58 -14.62 0.67
C ILE A 169 -10.41 -15.59 0.75
N LEU A 170 -9.68 -15.65 -0.37
CA LEU A 170 -8.44 -16.39 -0.49
C LEU A 170 -7.34 -15.44 -0.96
N ILE A 171 -6.13 -15.68 -0.47
CA ILE A 171 -4.91 -15.15 -1.10
C ILE A 171 -4.12 -16.33 -1.61
N VAL A 172 -3.85 -16.35 -2.92
CA VAL A 172 -2.97 -17.34 -3.52
C VAL A 172 -1.66 -16.65 -3.86
N HIS A 173 -0.61 -17.01 -3.14
CA HIS A 173 0.65 -16.26 -3.12
C HIS A 173 1.87 -17.18 -3.15
N LYS A 174 3.00 -16.61 -3.55
CA LYS A 174 4.28 -17.32 -3.59
C LYS A 174 5.36 -16.54 -2.81
N PRO A 175 5.51 -16.80 -1.51
CA PRO A 175 6.62 -16.25 -0.74
C PRO A 175 7.98 -16.67 -1.34
N VAL A 176 9.01 -15.85 -1.12
CA VAL A 176 10.37 -16.17 -1.56
C VAL A 176 10.82 -17.50 -0.95
N GLY A 177 11.26 -18.43 -1.79
CA GLY A 177 11.71 -19.76 -1.36
C GLY A 177 10.59 -20.77 -1.09
N SER A 178 9.32 -20.38 -1.23
CA SER A 178 8.17 -21.27 -1.08
C SER A 178 7.52 -21.63 -2.43
N PRO A 179 6.86 -22.80 -2.53
CA PRO A 179 5.94 -23.08 -3.63
C PRO A 179 4.70 -22.17 -3.52
N LEU A 180 3.83 -22.23 -4.53
CA LEU A 180 2.54 -21.54 -4.51
C LEU A 180 1.68 -22.09 -3.36
N GLN A 181 1.09 -21.19 -2.59
CA GLN A 181 0.29 -21.52 -1.41
C GLN A 181 -0.97 -20.67 -1.33
N MET A 182 -1.95 -21.13 -0.57
CA MET A 182 -3.23 -20.46 -0.35
C MET A 182 -3.43 -20.18 1.13
N SER A 183 -3.88 -18.96 1.43
CA SER A 183 -4.35 -18.54 2.75
C SER A 183 -5.84 -18.22 2.66
N ALA A 184 -6.62 -18.64 3.65
CA ALA A 184 -8.03 -18.30 3.78
C ALA A 184 -8.25 -17.33 4.94
N CYS A 185 -9.07 -16.30 4.74
CA CYS A 185 -9.46 -15.34 5.76
C CYS A 185 -10.71 -14.56 5.29
N THR A 186 -11.02 -13.44 5.95
CA THR A 186 -12.13 -12.56 5.56
C THR A 186 -11.64 -11.21 5.05
N HIS A 187 -12.45 -10.60 4.18
CA HIS A 187 -12.28 -9.24 3.73
C HIS A 187 -12.67 -8.25 4.83
N MET A 188 -11.88 -7.19 4.98
CA MET A 188 -12.27 -6.01 5.75
C MET A 188 -12.11 -4.74 4.89
N PRO A 189 -12.99 -3.74 5.08
CA PRO A 189 -12.77 -2.41 4.53
C PRO A 189 -11.48 -1.83 5.09
N SER A 190 -10.93 -0.84 4.39
CA SER A 190 -9.72 -0.17 4.84
C SER A 190 -9.78 1.32 4.51
N PRO A 191 -9.36 2.19 5.44
CA PRO A 191 -9.18 3.60 5.13
C PRO A 191 -7.95 3.82 4.26
N ALA A 192 -7.64 5.08 3.97
CA ALA A 192 -6.34 5.45 3.43
C ALA A 192 -5.23 5.07 4.42
N ILE A 193 -4.11 4.57 3.88
CA ILE A 193 -2.94 4.18 4.66
C ILE A 193 -1.70 4.94 4.21
N PHE A 194 -0.74 5.07 5.12
CA PHE A 194 0.54 5.71 4.87
C PHE A 194 1.69 4.72 5.09
N GLU A 195 2.33 4.31 4.00
CA GLU A 195 3.59 3.56 4.01
C GLU A 195 4.66 4.47 3.44
N LYS A 196 5.40 5.17 4.31
CA LYS A 196 6.27 6.28 3.89
C LYS A 196 7.17 5.89 2.71
N PRO A 197 7.20 6.69 1.63
CA PRO A 197 6.55 8.00 1.44
C PRO A 197 5.17 7.94 0.77
N TRP A 198 4.60 6.76 0.57
CA TRP A 198 3.40 6.53 -0.23
C TRP A 198 2.12 6.64 0.60
N VAL A 199 1.12 7.30 0.00
CA VAL A 199 -0.25 7.34 0.50
C VAL A 199 -1.11 6.52 -0.45
N TRP A 200 -1.73 5.47 0.07
CA TRP A 200 -2.69 4.67 -0.68
C TRP A 200 -4.09 5.02 -0.18
N ARG A 201 -4.90 5.61 -1.06
CA ARG A 201 -6.22 6.17 -0.75
C ARG A 201 -7.28 5.10 -0.75
N HIS A 202 -7.16 4.17 -1.68
CA HIS A 202 -8.08 3.05 -1.86
C HIS A 202 -7.35 1.77 -1.53
N THR A 203 -7.70 1.17 -0.40
CA THR A 203 -7.13 -0.11 -0.01
C THR A 203 -8.23 -1.07 0.43
N VAL A 204 -7.93 -2.36 0.31
CA VAL A 204 -8.68 -3.44 0.95
C VAL A 204 -7.76 -4.07 1.98
N SER A 205 -8.32 -4.58 3.07
CA SER A 205 -7.51 -5.20 4.13
C SER A 205 -8.01 -6.61 4.48
N ASN A 206 -7.13 -7.38 5.11
CA ASN A 206 -7.40 -8.73 5.61
C ASN A 206 -6.36 -9.17 6.64
N GLN A 207 -6.61 -10.30 7.31
CA GLN A 207 -5.69 -10.90 8.31
C GLN A 207 -5.25 -12.33 7.94
N CYS A 208 -5.14 -12.62 6.64
CA CYS A 208 -4.63 -13.91 6.17
C CYS A 208 -3.23 -14.19 6.75
N LYS A 209 -2.98 -15.45 7.10
CA LYS A 209 -1.72 -15.91 7.71
C LYS A 209 -0.63 -16.14 6.66
N ASP A 210 0.61 -16.18 7.12
CA ASP A 210 1.84 -16.48 6.38
C ASP A 210 2.09 -15.64 5.12
N ILE A 211 1.48 -14.46 5.04
CA ILE A 211 1.85 -13.45 4.06
C ILE A 211 3.26 -12.94 4.40
N ALA A 212 4.18 -13.03 3.45
CA ALA A 212 5.59 -12.75 3.67
C ALA A 212 6.24 -12.08 2.44
N SER A 213 7.55 -11.84 2.52
CA SER A 213 8.31 -11.35 1.36
C SER A 213 8.11 -12.26 0.15
N GLY A 214 7.85 -11.68 -1.02
CA GLY A 214 7.45 -12.39 -2.25
C GLY A 214 5.94 -12.50 -2.46
N SER A 215 5.13 -12.38 -1.40
CA SER A 215 3.67 -12.38 -1.53
C SER A 215 3.12 -11.08 -2.14
N SER A 216 3.87 -9.96 -2.15
CA SER A 216 3.46 -8.74 -2.85
C SER A 216 3.06 -9.02 -4.30
N GLY A 217 1.99 -8.39 -4.78
CA GLY A 217 1.40 -8.62 -6.10
C GLY A 217 0.47 -9.82 -6.21
N SER A 218 0.25 -10.58 -5.13
CA SER A 218 -0.66 -11.74 -5.15
C SER A 218 -2.13 -11.32 -5.33
N PRO A 219 -2.93 -12.12 -6.06
CA PRO A 219 -4.36 -11.90 -6.15
C PRO A 219 -5.06 -12.15 -4.80
N VAL A 220 -5.95 -11.23 -4.44
CA VAL A 220 -6.92 -11.38 -3.36
C VAL A 220 -8.28 -11.70 -4.00
N ILE A 221 -8.81 -12.87 -3.66
CA ILE A 221 -9.84 -13.58 -4.43
C ILE A 221 -11.11 -13.74 -3.60
N VAL A 222 -12.27 -13.51 -4.20
CA VAL A 222 -13.55 -13.87 -3.59
C VAL A 222 -13.72 -15.39 -3.62
N ARG A 223 -13.79 -16.03 -2.43
CA ARG A 223 -13.74 -17.49 -2.28
C ARG A 223 -14.82 -18.23 -3.07
N ALA A 224 -16.00 -17.64 -3.21
CA ALA A 224 -17.15 -18.27 -3.86
C ALA A 224 -17.12 -18.16 -5.40
N THR A 225 -16.42 -17.17 -5.96
CA THR A 225 -16.48 -16.86 -7.41
C THR A 225 -15.15 -17.03 -8.13
N ASN A 226 -14.04 -17.12 -7.38
CA ASN A 226 -12.68 -17.11 -7.92
C ASN A 226 -12.32 -15.83 -8.70
N GLU A 227 -13.07 -14.74 -8.48
CA GLU A 227 -12.76 -13.43 -9.07
C GLU A 227 -11.80 -12.65 -8.17
N VAL A 228 -10.82 -11.99 -8.79
CA VAL A 228 -9.82 -11.19 -8.10
C VAL A 228 -10.35 -9.77 -7.89
N TYR A 229 -10.49 -9.36 -6.64
CA TYR A 229 -10.97 -8.02 -6.29
C TYR A 229 -9.86 -7.10 -5.77
N GLY A 230 -8.67 -7.63 -5.46
CA GLY A 230 -7.53 -6.87 -5.00
C GLY A 230 -6.19 -7.49 -5.34
N VAL A 231 -5.14 -6.68 -5.27
CA VAL A 231 -3.74 -7.07 -5.42
C VAL A 231 -3.02 -6.74 -4.12
N LEU A 232 -2.44 -7.75 -3.49
CA LEU A 232 -1.75 -7.63 -2.20
C LEU A 232 -0.55 -6.69 -2.32
N GLY A 233 -0.49 -5.62 -1.52
CA GLY A 233 0.59 -4.63 -1.53
C GLY A 233 1.55 -4.78 -0.35
N THR A 234 1.07 -4.53 0.87
CA THR A 234 1.92 -4.41 2.06
C THR A 234 1.36 -5.09 3.30
N LEU A 235 2.16 -5.09 4.37
CA LEU A 235 1.82 -5.61 5.67
C LEU A 235 1.68 -4.47 6.68
N ALA A 236 0.81 -4.68 7.68
CA ALA A 236 0.53 -3.67 8.70
C ALA A 236 1.79 -3.15 9.41
N HIS A 237 2.80 -4.01 9.62
CA HIS A 237 4.05 -3.63 10.30
C HIS A 237 5.02 -2.81 9.42
N HIS A 238 4.75 -2.65 8.13
CA HIS A 238 5.48 -1.73 7.25
C HIS A 238 4.89 -0.31 7.27
N LEU A 239 3.65 -0.15 7.74
CA LEU A 239 2.99 1.16 7.75
C LEU A 239 3.71 2.12 8.69
N THR A 240 3.77 3.38 8.27
CA THR A 240 4.35 4.45 9.08
C THR A 240 3.26 5.06 9.95
N PRO A 241 3.40 5.07 11.28
CA PRO A 241 2.43 5.71 12.15
C PRO A 241 2.37 7.22 11.86
N LEU A 242 1.27 7.66 11.25
CA LEU A 242 0.96 9.06 11.04
C LEU A 242 -0.51 9.26 11.43
N PRO A 243 -0.82 10.14 12.40
CA PRO A 243 -2.20 10.30 12.81
C PRO A 243 -3.07 10.82 11.67
N GLY A 244 -4.32 10.37 11.65
CA GLY A 244 -5.24 10.58 10.53
C GLY A 244 -5.20 9.48 9.47
N TYR A 245 -4.20 8.60 9.52
CA TYR A 245 -4.15 7.40 8.69
C TYR A 245 -4.56 6.18 9.49
N GLY A 246 -5.37 5.32 8.87
CA GLY A 246 -5.77 4.09 9.53
C GLY A 246 -4.71 3.02 9.41
N GLN A 247 -4.65 2.18 10.43
CA GLN A 247 -3.78 1.02 10.48
C GLN A 247 -4.45 -0.08 11.29
N MET A 248 -4.23 -1.32 10.89
CA MET A 248 -4.61 -2.50 11.62
C MET A 248 -3.44 -2.87 12.54
N PRO A 249 -3.72 -3.41 13.73
CA PRO A 249 -2.66 -3.95 14.58
C PRO A 249 -1.89 -5.10 13.91
N SER A 250 -2.55 -5.83 13.01
CA SER A 250 -1.99 -6.95 12.25
C SER A 250 -2.77 -7.17 10.96
N GLY A 251 -2.09 -7.68 9.93
CA GLY A 251 -2.72 -8.09 8.67
C GLY A 251 -1.99 -7.52 7.46
N SER A 252 -2.69 -7.52 6.34
CA SER A 252 -2.19 -7.09 5.05
C SER A 252 -3.16 -6.15 4.33
N TYR A 253 -2.62 -5.37 3.41
CA TYR A 253 -3.34 -4.40 2.62
C TYR A 253 -3.08 -4.64 1.14
N GLY A 254 -4.10 -4.41 0.32
CA GLY A 254 -4.00 -4.49 -1.13
C GLY A 254 -4.74 -3.37 -1.82
N SER A 255 -4.48 -3.23 -3.11
CA SER A 255 -5.14 -2.26 -3.98
C SER A 255 -6.28 -2.93 -4.74
N PRO A 256 -7.47 -2.33 -4.82
CA PRO A 256 -8.61 -2.92 -5.53
C PRO A 256 -8.35 -3.00 -7.03
N THR A 257 -8.76 -4.10 -7.68
CA THR A 257 -8.59 -4.31 -9.13
C THR A 257 -9.67 -3.62 -9.96
N SER A 258 -10.75 -3.15 -9.33
CA SER A 258 -11.88 -2.46 -9.99
C SER A 258 -11.46 -1.21 -10.78
N VAL A 259 -10.27 -0.68 -10.52
CA VAL A 259 -9.67 0.45 -11.23
C VAL A 259 -9.36 0.14 -12.70
N PHE A 260 -9.26 -1.13 -13.07
CA PHE A 260 -9.09 -1.58 -14.45
C PHE A 260 -10.42 -1.89 -15.15
N ASN A 261 -11.55 -1.78 -14.45
CA ASN A 261 -12.86 -2.00 -15.06
C ASN A 261 -13.09 -0.98 -16.18
N GLY A 262 -13.30 -1.47 -17.40
CA GLY A 262 -13.56 -0.62 -18.56
C GLY A 262 -12.31 -0.15 -19.30
N CYS A 263 -11.10 -0.38 -18.77
CA CYS A 263 -9.86 -0.04 -19.47
C CYS A 263 -9.50 -1.00 -20.62
N PHE A 264 -10.22 -2.11 -20.79
CA PHE A 264 -9.98 -3.07 -21.87
C PHE A 264 -11.16 -3.10 -22.84
N ILE A 265 -10.89 -2.86 -24.12
CA ILE A 265 -11.85 -2.97 -25.23
C ILE A 265 -11.35 -4.06 -26.18
N ASP A 266 -12.18 -5.09 -26.41
CA ASP A 266 -11.84 -6.26 -27.24
C ASP A 266 -10.46 -6.87 -26.91
N GLY A 267 -10.15 -7.01 -25.62
CA GLY A 267 -8.89 -7.61 -25.16
C GLY A 267 -7.69 -6.68 -25.09
N LYS A 268 -7.84 -5.41 -25.48
CA LYS A 268 -6.73 -4.44 -25.58
C LYS A 268 -6.91 -3.30 -24.60
N LEU A 269 -5.81 -2.89 -23.96
CA LEU A 269 -5.78 -1.71 -23.11
C LEU A 269 -6.09 -0.47 -23.95
N ASP A 270 -7.11 0.27 -23.55
CA ASP A 270 -7.46 1.57 -24.10
C ASP A 270 -6.88 2.67 -23.18
N THR A 271 -6.12 3.58 -23.77
CA THR A 271 -5.44 4.68 -23.06
C THR A 271 -6.17 6.01 -23.19
N ASP A 272 -7.33 6.04 -23.86
CA ASP A 272 -8.19 7.21 -23.92
C ASP A 272 -8.69 7.55 -22.50
N PRO A 273 -8.42 8.76 -21.97
CA PRO A 273 -8.92 9.18 -20.66
C PRO A 273 -10.45 9.18 -20.51
N GLN A 274 -11.20 9.13 -21.61
CA GLN A 274 -12.66 8.97 -21.58
C GLN A 274 -13.11 7.51 -21.38
N VAL A 275 -12.23 6.55 -21.65
CA VAL A 275 -12.48 5.10 -21.53
C VAL A 275 -11.84 4.54 -20.28
N CYS A 276 -10.59 4.92 -20.00
CA CYS A 276 -9.81 4.42 -18.88
C CYS A 276 -9.38 5.55 -17.95
N GLU A 277 -9.98 5.59 -16.76
CA GLU A 277 -9.71 6.59 -15.71
C GLU A 277 -8.32 6.45 -15.05
N LEU A 278 -7.46 5.56 -15.55
CA LEU A 278 -6.05 5.49 -15.16
C LEU A 278 -5.18 6.49 -15.94
N PHE A 279 -5.72 7.07 -17.01
CA PHE A 279 -5.05 8.02 -17.89
C PHE A 279 -5.68 9.43 -17.81
N PRO A 280 -4.91 10.50 -18.06
CA PRO A 280 -3.49 10.50 -18.40
C PRO A 280 -2.62 10.16 -17.18
N ALA A 281 -1.44 9.59 -17.45
CA ALA A 281 -0.41 9.36 -16.45
C ALA A 281 0.61 10.52 -16.50
N ALA A 282 1.00 11.02 -15.33
CA ALA A 282 2.01 12.07 -15.21
C ALA A 282 2.91 11.80 -14.00
N SER A 283 4.19 12.09 -14.15
CA SER A 283 5.17 11.93 -13.08
C SER A 283 5.53 13.28 -12.46
N ILE A 284 5.68 13.29 -11.14
CA ILE A 284 6.16 14.39 -10.31
C ILE A 284 7.32 13.88 -9.47
N ARG A 285 8.53 14.34 -9.78
CA ARG A 285 9.71 14.04 -8.97
C ARG A 285 9.70 14.90 -7.72
N LEU A 286 9.62 14.24 -6.57
CA LEU A 286 9.69 14.83 -5.24
C LEU A 286 11.13 14.84 -4.70
N PRO A 287 11.45 15.71 -3.72
CA PRO A 287 12.69 15.60 -2.96
C PRO A 287 12.70 14.31 -2.13
N ALA A 288 13.91 13.83 -1.79
CA ALA A 288 14.08 12.60 -1.01
C ALA A 288 13.52 12.71 0.42
N GLN A 289 13.45 13.91 0.97
CA GLN A 289 12.91 14.19 2.30
C GLN A 289 11.74 15.17 2.19
N LEU A 290 10.60 14.75 2.74
CA LEU A 290 9.39 15.54 2.82
C LEU A 290 8.98 15.72 4.29
N PRO A 291 8.37 16.87 4.66
CA PRO A 291 7.90 17.09 6.00
C PRO A 291 6.75 16.12 6.32
N THR A 292 6.92 15.33 7.37
CA THR A 292 5.87 14.42 7.89
C THR A 292 5.09 15.03 9.04
N HIS A 293 5.62 16.09 9.62
CA HIS A 293 4.99 16.87 10.67
C HIS A 293 5.51 18.31 10.61
N ALA A 294 4.71 19.24 11.08
CA ALA A 294 5.04 20.66 11.18
C ALA A 294 4.29 21.26 12.37
N LYS A 295 4.72 22.44 12.84
CA LYS A 295 4.10 23.09 13.99
C LYS A 295 3.89 24.57 13.73
N ILE A 296 2.69 25.06 14.04
CA ILE A 296 2.40 26.50 13.98
C ILE A 296 3.28 27.22 15.00
N SER A 297 3.88 28.35 14.60
CA SER A 297 4.67 29.19 15.51
C SER A 297 3.97 30.52 15.77
N VAL A 298 4.41 31.22 16.81
CA VAL A 298 3.95 32.58 17.12
C VAL A 298 5.16 33.50 17.05
N ASN A 299 5.06 34.57 16.26
CA ASN A 299 6.16 35.53 16.14
C ASN A 299 6.21 36.48 17.34
N ALA A 300 7.23 37.35 17.36
CA ALA A 300 7.45 38.30 18.46
C ALA A 300 6.29 39.31 18.66
N GLN A 301 5.44 39.49 17.65
CA GLN A 301 4.25 40.35 17.72
C GLN A 301 2.99 39.61 18.20
N GLY A 302 3.10 38.32 18.52
CA GLY A 302 1.96 37.50 18.94
C GLY A 302 1.12 36.96 17.78
N ASN A 303 1.56 37.12 16.53
CA ASN A 303 0.84 36.62 15.37
C ASN A 303 1.21 35.17 15.05
N TYR A 304 0.21 34.36 14.69
CA TYR A 304 0.42 33.01 14.20
C TYR A 304 1.16 33.03 12.85
N VAL A 305 2.15 32.15 12.73
CA VAL A 305 2.91 31.90 11.51
C VAL A 305 2.69 30.44 11.14
N TYR A 306 2.02 30.24 10.01
CA TYR A 306 1.68 28.92 9.50
C TYR A 306 2.85 28.36 8.68
N PRO A 307 3.25 27.09 8.91
CA PRO A 307 4.27 26.46 8.09
C PRO A 307 3.78 26.28 6.65
N GLU A 308 4.74 26.07 5.76
CA GLU A 308 4.52 25.91 4.33
C GLU A 308 5.11 24.58 3.86
N TRP A 309 4.45 23.91 2.92
CA TRP A 309 5.13 22.96 2.06
C TRP A 309 6.03 23.74 1.11
N ASN A 310 7.32 23.75 1.44
CA ASN A 310 8.31 24.59 0.79
C ASN A 310 9.46 23.73 0.23
N PHE A 311 9.28 23.20 -0.98
CA PHE A 311 10.25 22.33 -1.64
C PHE A 311 10.16 22.42 -3.16
N GLU A 312 11.21 21.94 -3.84
CA GLU A 312 11.25 21.90 -5.31
C GLU A 312 10.76 20.56 -5.83
N ILE A 313 10.02 20.60 -6.94
CA ILE A 313 9.56 19.42 -7.67
C ILE A 313 9.84 19.58 -9.17
N THR A 314 9.79 18.49 -9.91
CA THR A 314 9.82 18.51 -11.37
C THR A 314 8.69 17.64 -11.91
N ALA A 315 7.87 18.18 -12.82
CA ALA A 315 6.79 17.44 -13.45
C ALA A 315 7.18 17.00 -14.87
N SER A 316 6.57 15.91 -15.35
CA SER A 316 6.69 15.45 -16.74
C SER A 316 5.79 16.23 -17.72
N THR A 317 5.01 17.19 -17.22
CA THR A 317 4.02 17.98 -17.98
C THR A 317 4.22 19.47 -17.76
N ARG A 318 3.46 20.31 -18.50
CA ARG A 318 3.66 21.77 -18.50
C ARG A 318 3.16 22.50 -17.26
N PHE A 319 2.12 21.98 -16.62
CA PHE A 319 1.43 22.65 -15.53
C PHE A 319 1.29 21.74 -14.31
N ILE A 320 1.32 22.36 -13.14
CA ILE A 320 1.08 21.76 -11.85
C ILE A 320 -0.11 22.45 -11.20
N ARG A 321 -0.92 21.71 -10.45
CA ARG A 321 -1.90 22.29 -9.53
C ARG A 321 -1.78 21.62 -8.17
N THR A 322 -2.08 22.38 -7.13
CA THR A 322 -2.04 21.90 -5.75
C THR A 322 -3.39 22.05 -5.07
N LYS A 323 -3.71 21.13 -4.16
CA LYS A 323 -4.89 21.19 -3.28
C LYS A 323 -4.46 20.81 -1.87
N ARG A 324 -5.03 21.48 -0.87
CA ARG A 324 -4.88 21.12 0.54
C ARG A 324 -6.14 20.41 1.01
N THR A 325 -6.00 19.34 1.76
CA THR A 325 -7.14 18.60 2.36
C THR A 325 -6.72 17.92 3.66
N SER A 326 -7.66 17.67 4.57
CA SER A 326 -7.44 16.80 5.73
C SER A 326 -7.60 15.31 5.39
N ASP A 327 -8.42 14.98 4.40
CA ASP A 327 -8.65 13.61 3.92
C ASP A 327 -7.92 13.39 2.59
N PRO A 328 -6.97 12.44 2.49
CA PRO A 328 -6.26 12.18 1.25
C PRO A 328 -7.16 11.73 0.10
N VAL A 329 -8.34 11.15 0.34
CA VAL A 329 -9.28 10.74 -0.71
C VAL A 329 -9.76 11.95 -1.52
N GLU A 330 -9.87 13.12 -0.89
CA GLU A 330 -10.25 14.38 -1.55
C GLU A 330 -9.22 14.87 -2.59
N CYS A 331 -8.03 14.27 -2.66
CA CYS A 331 -7.10 14.52 -3.77
C CYS A 331 -7.67 14.06 -5.13
N GLU A 332 -8.67 13.17 -5.13
CA GLU A 332 -9.30 12.69 -6.37
C GLU A 332 -10.51 13.56 -6.78
N VAL A 333 -10.87 14.55 -5.95
CA VAL A 333 -12.01 15.43 -6.14
C VAL A 333 -11.55 16.72 -6.85
N PRO A 334 -12.10 17.05 -8.04
CA PRO A 334 -11.61 18.16 -8.88
C PRO A 334 -11.61 19.56 -8.24
N GLN A 335 -12.48 19.77 -7.26
CA GLN A 335 -12.70 21.06 -6.61
C GLN A 335 -11.49 21.50 -5.78
N ASP A 336 -11.32 22.82 -5.65
CA ASP A 336 -10.33 23.49 -4.79
C ASP A 336 -8.85 23.30 -5.14
N TYR A 337 -8.57 22.73 -6.31
CA TYR A 337 -7.23 22.81 -6.90
C TYR A 337 -6.88 24.25 -7.29
N SER A 338 -5.63 24.61 -7.07
CA SER A 338 -5.08 25.92 -7.44
C SER A 338 -5.22 26.19 -8.94
N GLN A 339 -5.09 27.46 -9.31
CA GLN A 339 -4.82 27.82 -10.71
C GLN A 339 -3.55 27.12 -11.23
N PRO A 340 -3.43 26.84 -12.55
CA PRO A 340 -2.24 26.24 -13.14
C PRO A 340 -0.97 27.02 -12.79
N ILE A 341 0.02 26.32 -12.24
CA ILE A 341 1.37 26.80 -12.05
C ILE A 341 2.21 26.29 -13.22
N THR A 342 2.77 27.19 -14.01
CA THR A 342 3.66 26.82 -15.12
C THR A 342 4.95 26.24 -14.57
N SER A 343 5.22 24.97 -14.84
CA SER A 343 6.45 24.28 -14.44
C SER A 343 7.37 23.98 -15.63
N GLY A 344 6.79 23.69 -16.81
CA GLY A 344 7.52 23.03 -17.87
C GLY A 344 8.20 21.75 -17.35
N THR A 345 9.43 21.48 -17.80
CA THR A 345 10.29 20.40 -17.29
C THR A 345 11.36 20.89 -16.31
N ALA A 346 11.31 22.16 -15.89
CA ALA A 346 12.27 22.74 -14.96
C ALA A 346 11.86 22.48 -13.49
N PRO A 347 12.83 22.45 -12.55
CA PRO A 347 12.52 22.47 -11.14
C PRO A 347 11.64 23.68 -10.79
N THR A 348 10.51 23.41 -10.14
CA THR A 348 9.52 24.41 -9.71
C THR A 348 9.43 24.38 -8.20
N ARG A 349 9.65 25.54 -7.57
CA ARG A 349 9.48 25.69 -6.12
C ARG A 349 8.01 25.76 -5.79
N LEU A 350 7.51 24.79 -5.04
CA LEU A 350 6.21 24.91 -4.38
C LEU A 350 6.39 25.66 -3.08
N ASN A 351 5.52 26.65 -2.88
CA ASN A 351 5.32 27.28 -1.59
C ASN A 351 3.81 27.31 -1.33
N VAL A 352 3.32 26.35 -0.54
CA VAL A 352 1.90 26.20 -0.22
C VAL A 352 1.72 26.29 1.30
N PRO A 353 1.02 27.31 1.82
CA PRO A 353 0.70 27.41 3.24
C PRO A 353 -0.16 26.24 3.72
N MET A 354 0.19 25.66 4.87
CA MET A 354 -0.61 24.57 5.49
C MET A 354 -1.90 25.09 6.13
N GLY A 355 -1.99 26.40 6.37
CA GLY A 355 -3.17 27.05 6.96
C GLY A 355 -3.32 26.83 8.48
N PRO A 356 -4.43 27.29 9.06
CA PRO A 356 -4.66 27.27 10.51
C PRO A 356 -5.22 25.96 11.06
N GLU A 357 -5.73 25.08 10.21
CA GLU A 357 -6.39 23.84 10.64
C GLU A 357 -5.35 22.79 10.97
N THR A 358 -5.26 22.43 12.24
CA THR A 358 -4.33 21.43 12.76
C THR A 358 -4.87 20.01 12.64
N GLY A 359 -3.98 19.03 12.80
CA GLY A 359 -4.24 17.62 12.55
C GLY A 359 -3.68 17.16 11.20
N PRO A 360 -4.27 16.09 10.61
CA PRO A 360 -3.85 15.56 9.32
C PRO A 360 -4.01 16.62 8.21
N SER A 361 -2.94 16.86 7.46
CA SER A 361 -2.92 17.84 6.38
C SER A 361 -2.18 17.27 5.18
N ASN A 362 -2.84 17.27 4.03
CA ASN A 362 -2.37 16.65 2.81
C ASN A 362 -2.24 17.69 1.72
N LEU A 363 -1.05 17.74 1.12
CA LEU A 363 -0.84 18.45 -0.13
C LEU A 363 -1.01 17.46 -1.28
N CYS A 364 -2.09 17.61 -2.03
CA CYS A 364 -2.32 16.92 -3.28
C CYS A 364 -1.64 17.71 -4.40
N ILE A 365 -0.88 17.03 -5.26
CA ILE A 365 -0.19 17.64 -6.39
C ILE A 365 -0.56 16.85 -7.65
N ILE A 366 -1.08 17.55 -8.66
CA ILE A 366 -1.36 16.98 -9.98
C ILE A 366 -0.51 17.66 -11.04
N ALA A 367 -0.19 16.92 -12.09
CA ALA A 367 0.58 17.38 -13.23
C ALA A 367 -0.25 17.15 -14.51
N THR A 368 -0.38 18.20 -15.33
CA THR A 368 -1.17 18.16 -16.58
C THR A 368 -0.56 19.03 -17.69
N ASN A 369 -0.98 18.79 -18.92
CA ASN A 369 -0.70 19.66 -20.08
C ASN A 369 -1.85 20.62 -20.41
N SER A 370 -2.99 20.51 -19.72
CA SER A 370 -4.17 21.35 -19.92
C SER A 370 -4.27 22.46 -18.86
N THR A 371 -4.86 23.59 -19.24
CA THR A 371 -5.24 24.67 -18.32
C THR A 371 -6.74 24.72 -18.06
N GLU A 372 -7.51 23.78 -18.60
CA GLU A 372 -8.96 23.69 -18.40
C GLU A 372 -9.32 23.59 -16.92
N ASP A 373 -10.47 24.13 -16.53
CA ASP A 373 -10.90 24.14 -15.14
C ASP A 373 -11.08 22.71 -14.60
N ILE A 374 -11.68 21.83 -15.40
CA ILE A 374 -11.91 20.41 -15.08
C ILE A 374 -11.00 19.56 -15.98
N LEU A 375 -10.26 18.64 -15.36
CA LEU A 375 -9.35 17.72 -16.03
C LEU A 375 -9.96 16.31 -16.09
N PRO A 376 -9.41 15.39 -16.91
CA PRO A 376 -9.85 14.00 -16.89
C PRO A 376 -9.67 13.36 -15.50
N ALA A 377 -10.58 12.46 -15.12
CA ALA A 377 -10.60 11.81 -13.81
C ALA A 377 -9.24 11.20 -13.41
N GLY A 378 -8.56 10.57 -14.37
CA GLY A 378 -7.23 9.99 -14.13
C GLY A 378 -6.17 10.99 -13.68
N THR A 379 -6.31 12.27 -14.01
CA THR A 379 -5.38 13.30 -13.52
C THR A 379 -5.46 13.47 -12.00
N TYR A 380 -6.66 13.44 -11.43
CA TYR A 380 -6.90 13.58 -9.99
C TYR A 380 -6.62 12.26 -9.26
N ARG A 381 -7.02 11.13 -9.85
CA ARG A 381 -6.72 9.79 -9.34
C ARG A 381 -5.22 9.51 -9.25
N ASN A 382 -4.43 10.12 -10.13
CA ASN A 382 -2.97 10.06 -10.12
C ASN A 382 -2.33 11.23 -9.34
N ALA A 383 -3.05 11.86 -8.40
CA ALA A 383 -2.44 12.88 -7.56
C ALA A 383 -1.40 12.28 -6.61
N VAL A 384 -0.24 12.93 -6.54
CA VAL A 384 0.75 12.69 -5.48
C VAL A 384 0.25 13.35 -4.20
N THR A 385 0.28 12.61 -3.10
CA THR A 385 -0.07 13.14 -1.77
C THR A 385 1.18 13.28 -0.93
N VAL A 386 1.42 14.48 -0.40
CA VAL A 386 2.45 14.75 0.61
C VAL A 386 1.76 14.92 1.96
N PRO A 387 1.72 13.88 2.80
CA PRO A 387 1.03 13.94 4.08
C PRO A 387 1.91 14.59 5.16
N THR A 388 1.31 15.48 5.93
CA THR A 388 1.97 16.19 7.03
C THR A 388 0.99 16.33 8.20
N TYR A 389 1.43 15.99 9.40
CA TYR A 389 0.64 16.26 10.61
C TYR A 389 0.96 17.67 11.14
N LEU A 390 -0.02 18.58 11.13
CA LEU A 390 0.14 19.95 11.59
C LEU A 390 -0.24 20.05 13.07
N VAL A 391 0.68 20.57 13.89
CA VAL A 391 0.52 20.71 15.34
C VAL A 391 0.23 22.16 15.70
N ASP A 392 -0.64 22.36 16.70
CA ASP A 392 -0.96 23.67 17.26
C ASP A 392 0.28 24.40 17.78
N ALA A 393 0.20 25.73 17.79
CA ALA A 393 1.21 26.53 18.47
C ALA A 393 1.13 26.32 19.98
N GLY A 394 2.29 26.34 20.64
CA GLY A 394 2.36 26.14 22.08
C GLY A 394 3.75 25.69 22.53
N PRO A 395 3.96 25.49 23.83
CA PRO A 395 5.22 24.96 24.34
C PRO A 395 5.48 23.55 23.80
N THR A 396 6.76 23.20 23.63
CA THR A 396 7.14 21.82 23.31
C THR A 396 6.81 20.90 24.49
N PRO A 397 6.08 19.79 24.29
CA PRO A 397 5.71 18.90 25.38
C PRO A 397 6.94 18.34 26.10
N VAL A 398 6.80 18.10 27.41
CA VAL A 398 7.87 17.51 28.22
C VAL A 398 8.17 16.09 27.71
N PRO A 399 9.46 15.73 27.55
CA PRO A 399 9.86 14.43 27.02
C PRO A 399 9.48 13.31 27.97
N THR A 400 9.05 12.18 27.42
CA THR A 400 8.84 10.92 28.12
C THR A 400 9.81 9.88 27.57
N ILE A 401 10.40 9.07 28.44
CA ILE A 401 11.20 7.92 28.03
C ILE A 401 10.51 6.63 28.45
N GLU A 402 10.75 5.58 27.70
CA GLU A 402 10.36 4.23 28.08
C GLU A 402 11.61 3.45 28.47
N THR A 403 11.48 2.58 29.47
CA THR A 403 12.61 1.77 29.96
C THR A 403 12.19 0.33 30.10
N SER A 404 13.07 -0.58 29.71
CA SER A 404 12.91 -2.01 29.92
C SER A 404 14.26 -2.67 30.20
N PHE A 405 14.25 -3.96 30.51
CA PHE A 405 15.46 -4.70 30.80
C PHE A 405 15.47 -6.02 30.05
N ASN A 406 16.58 -6.30 29.37
CA ASN A 406 16.79 -7.54 28.64
C ASN A 406 17.66 -8.48 29.47
N LYS A 407 17.04 -9.56 29.99
CA LYS A 407 17.69 -10.58 30.81
C LYS A 407 18.72 -11.41 30.04
N GLU A 408 18.51 -11.65 28.75
CA GLU A 408 19.39 -12.51 27.93
C GLU A 408 20.77 -11.89 27.73
N ILE A 409 20.83 -10.58 27.46
CA ILE A 409 22.09 -9.85 27.28
C ILE A 409 22.51 -9.06 28.52
N ASN A 410 21.73 -9.12 29.60
CA ASN A 410 21.92 -8.39 30.84
C ASN A 410 22.15 -6.88 30.62
N ARG A 411 21.19 -6.21 29.99
CA ARG A 411 21.25 -4.78 29.66
C ARG A 411 19.92 -4.08 29.95
N ALA A 412 20.01 -2.88 30.49
CA ALA A 412 18.91 -1.93 30.51
C ALA A 412 18.74 -1.30 29.12
N LEU A 413 17.50 -1.23 28.62
CA LEU A 413 17.12 -0.61 27.37
C LEU A 413 16.35 0.69 27.68
N ILE A 414 16.82 1.79 27.11
CA ILE A 414 16.13 3.08 27.13
C ILE A 414 15.61 3.32 25.73
N LEU A 415 14.30 3.36 25.62
CA LEU A 415 13.53 3.61 24.42
C LEU A 415 13.20 5.10 24.35
N TRP A 416 13.32 5.65 23.14
CA TRP A 416 12.99 7.04 22.85
C TRP A 416 11.77 7.07 21.92
N PRO A 417 10.55 7.12 22.46
CA PRO A 417 9.34 6.99 21.65
C PRO A 417 9.23 8.13 20.64
N GLU A 418 8.89 7.81 19.39
CA GLU A 418 8.54 8.81 18.39
C GLU A 418 7.16 9.40 18.74
N ARG A 419 7.10 10.71 19.02
CA ARG A 419 5.87 11.44 19.38
C ARG A 419 5.60 12.60 18.42
N LYS A 420 5.75 12.34 17.12
CA LYS A 420 5.59 13.35 16.05
C LYS A 420 4.21 14.01 16.04
N ASN A 421 3.19 13.24 16.43
CA ASN A 421 1.81 13.70 16.59
C ASN A 421 1.61 14.70 17.73
N GLU A 422 2.55 14.76 18.66
CA GLU A 422 2.57 15.72 19.76
C GLU A 422 3.53 16.89 19.46
N GLY A 423 4.06 16.93 18.24
CA GLY A 423 5.00 17.96 17.80
C GLY A 423 6.41 17.74 18.32
N LEU A 424 6.82 16.50 18.60
CA LEU A 424 8.21 16.18 18.92
C LEU A 424 8.94 15.72 17.66
N ASP A 425 10.01 16.42 17.31
CA ASP A 425 10.92 16.08 16.21
C ASP A 425 12.05 15.17 16.69
N ARG A 426 12.68 15.52 17.83
CA ARG A 426 13.84 14.78 18.36
C ARG A 426 14.04 14.98 19.86
N TYR A 427 14.90 14.14 20.44
CA TYR A 427 15.39 14.30 21.81
C TYR A 427 16.83 14.80 21.82
N GLU A 428 17.12 15.71 22.75
CA GLU A 428 18.47 16.13 23.10
C GLU A 428 18.77 15.69 24.53
N VAL A 429 19.82 14.88 24.69
CA VAL A 429 20.07 14.17 25.95
C VAL A 429 21.51 14.33 26.39
N LYS A 430 21.68 14.64 27.67
CA LYS A 430 22.94 14.50 28.40
C LYS A 430 22.77 13.39 29.42
N GLY A 431 23.70 12.43 29.49
CA GLY A 431 23.52 11.30 30.40
C GLY A 431 24.80 10.57 30.76
N GLY A 432 24.79 9.97 31.95
CA GLY A 432 25.94 9.34 32.59
C GLY A 432 25.67 9.03 34.06
N LEU A 433 26.71 8.62 34.80
CA LEU A 433 26.61 8.37 36.25
C LEU A 433 26.03 9.58 36.97
N ALA A 434 25.07 9.36 37.87
CA ALA A 434 24.29 10.43 38.48
C ALA A 434 25.12 11.50 39.18
N GLU A 435 26.22 11.09 39.82
CA GLU A 435 27.18 11.99 40.48
C GLU A 435 28.00 12.86 39.52
N LYS A 436 28.08 12.50 38.23
CA LYS A 436 28.93 13.16 37.22
C LYS A 436 28.15 14.05 36.25
N VAL A 437 26.82 14.04 36.32
CA VAL A 437 25.96 14.73 35.35
C VAL A 437 25.26 15.90 36.01
N SER A 438 25.63 17.12 35.59
CA SER A 438 24.85 18.33 35.87
C SER A 438 23.97 18.68 34.67
N CYS A 439 22.65 18.77 34.90
CA CYS A 439 21.69 19.13 33.85
C CYS A 439 21.63 20.63 33.57
N GLU A 440 22.05 21.45 34.54
CA GLU A 440 22.13 22.91 34.42
C GLU A 440 23.23 23.35 33.45
N ASP A 441 24.30 22.54 33.32
CA ASP A 441 25.37 22.80 32.36
C ASP A 441 24.87 22.52 30.92
N PRO A 442 24.80 23.56 30.05
CA PRO A 442 24.26 23.44 28.71
C PRO A 442 25.15 22.63 27.76
N GLN A 443 26.40 22.35 28.13
CA GLN A 443 27.31 21.52 27.34
C GLN A 443 27.01 20.03 27.50
N GLY A 444 27.30 19.24 26.45
CA GLY A 444 27.23 17.78 26.49
C GLY A 444 25.87 17.15 26.17
N TYR A 445 24.87 17.95 25.79
CA TYR A 445 23.63 17.43 25.19
C TYR A 445 23.91 16.96 23.76
N ARG A 446 23.40 15.78 23.40
CA ARG A 446 23.51 15.21 22.06
C ARG A 446 22.15 14.79 21.53
N HIS A 447 21.97 14.86 20.22
CA HIS A 447 20.80 14.30 19.56
C HIS A 447 20.78 12.78 19.71
N VAL A 448 19.62 12.25 20.05
CA VAL A 448 19.40 10.81 20.07
C VAL A 448 19.05 10.34 18.68
N THR A 449 19.79 9.34 18.20
CA THR A 449 19.55 8.70 16.88
C THR A 449 19.11 7.25 16.99
N SER A 450 19.16 6.66 18.20
CA SER A 450 18.79 5.27 18.44
C SER A 450 18.50 5.01 19.91
N ASN A 451 17.82 3.88 20.18
CA ASN A 451 17.61 3.36 21.53
C ASN A 451 18.94 3.00 22.19
N TRP A 452 19.01 3.17 23.51
CA TRP A 452 20.25 3.01 24.25
C TRP A 452 20.24 1.72 25.06
N LEU A 453 21.23 0.87 24.82
CA LEU A 453 21.56 -0.26 25.70
C LEU A 453 22.62 0.17 26.71
N ARG A 454 22.42 -0.14 28.00
CA ARG A 454 23.29 0.26 29.10
C ARG A 454 23.64 -0.91 30.01
N PRO A 455 24.94 -1.12 30.32
CA PRO A 455 25.37 -2.11 31.32
C PRO A 455 25.22 -1.55 32.74
N GLN A 456 25.29 -2.42 33.75
CA GLN A 456 25.19 -2.07 35.16
C GLN A 456 26.16 -0.97 35.60
N SER A 457 27.38 -0.95 35.04
CA SER A 457 28.40 0.05 35.35
C SER A 457 27.99 1.50 35.03
N ASN A 458 26.91 1.71 34.30
CA ASN A 458 26.39 3.03 33.96
C ASN A 458 25.36 3.55 34.97
N PHE A 459 25.05 2.79 36.02
CA PHE A 459 24.02 3.09 37.02
C PHE A 459 24.63 3.46 38.38
N PRO A 460 23.98 4.34 39.18
CA PRO A 460 22.73 5.06 38.90
C PRO A 460 22.88 6.01 37.72
N LEU A 461 21.97 5.91 36.75
CA LEU A 461 22.06 6.64 35.48
C LEU A 461 21.19 7.88 35.57
N LYS A 462 21.80 9.06 35.47
CA LYS A 462 21.08 10.32 35.32
C LYS A 462 20.96 10.69 33.85
N LEU A 463 19.75 11.03 33.41
CA LEU A 463 19.45 11.55 32.08
C LEU A 463 18.81 12.94 32.22
N CYS A 464 19.39 13.93 31.56
CA CYS A 464 18.84 15.26 31.36
C CYS A 464 18.29 15.30 29.93
N VAL A 465 16.99 15.49 29.78
CA VAL A 465 16.31 15.32 28.50
C VAL A 465 15.53 16.58 28.15
N TYR A 466 15.77 17.08 26.94
CA TYR A 466 14.88 17.98 26.24
C TYR A 466 14.19 17.23 25.10
N ALA A 467 12.90 17.47 24.92
CA ALA A 467 12.27 17.28 23.62
C ALA A 467 12.48 18.55 22.78
N VAL A 468 12.62 18.38 21.47
CA VAL A 468 12.72 19.49 20.53
C VAL A 468 11.63 19.34 19.49
N ASP A 469 10.91 20.42 19.21
CA ASP A 469 9.83 20.46 18.23
C ASP A 469 10.34 20.84 16.82
N PRO A 470 9.46 20.80 15.78
CA PRO A 470 9.82 21.21 14.41
C PRO A 470 10.31 22.65 14.26
N ASN A 471 9.97 23.53 15.21
CA ASN A 471 10.41 24.92 15.24
C ASN A 471 11.75 25.09 15.97
N ASN A 472 12.42 23.98 16.35
CA ASN A 472 13.64 23.92 17.14
C ASN A 472 13.48 24.49 18.57
N GLN A 473 12.26 24.54 19.10
CA GLN A 473 12.01 24.93 20.48
C GLN A 473 12.22 23.73 21.41
N ARG A 474 13.06 23.91 22.42
CA ARG A 474 13.23 22.93 23.51
C ARG A 474 12.01 22.96 24.45
N SER A 475 11.63 21.79 24.95
CA SER A 475 10.71 21.63 26.06
C SER A 475 11.31 22.17 27.37
N GLU A 476 10.52 22.12 28.44
CA GLU A 476 11.10 22.12 29.78
C GLU A 476 12.05 20.92 29.95
N LEU A 477 13.11 21.12 30.74
CA LEU A 477 14.06 20.07 31.06
C LEU A 477 13.38 18.99 31.91
N LYS A 478 13.53 17.73 31.52
CA LYS A 478 13.15 16.60 32.37
C LYS A 478 14.38 15.82 32.82
N GLU A 479 14.47 15.63 34.13
CA GLU A 479 15.49 14.76 34.73
C GLU A 479 14.91 13.37 35.02
N TYR A 480 15.69 12.35 34.70
CA TYR A 480 15.44 10.96 35.07
C TYR A 480 16.64 10.44 35.85
N ILE A 481 16.38 9.75 36.96
CA ILE A 481 17.37 8.95 37.68
C ILE A 481 16.89 7.51 37.61
N LEU A 482 17.66 6.67 36.92
CA LEU A 482 17.34 5.27 36.71
C LEU A 482 18.27 4.43 37.58
N GLU A 483 17.68 3.49 38.31
CA GLU A 483 18.40 2.55 39.16
C GLU A 483 18.44 1.18 38.49
N TRP A 484 19.60 0.51 38.54
CA TRP A 484 19.78 -0.79 37.89
C TRP A 484 18.81 -1.84 38.43
N GLU A 485 18.77 -1.98 39.76
CA GLU A 485 17.97 -2.98 40.47
C GLU A 485 16.47 -2.77 40.21
N ALA A 486 16.02 -1.53 40.10
CA ALA A 486 14.62 -1.23 39.79
C ALA A 486 14.23 -1.71 38.39
N LEU A 487 15.10 -1.51 37.40
CA LEU A 487 14.86 -1.96 36.02
C LEU A 487 14.93 -3.49 35.90
N GLU A 488 15.93 -4.11 36.53
CA GLU A 488 16.09 -5.57 36.55
C GLU A 488 14.88 -6.27 37.20
N ASN A 489 14.39 -5.73 38.33
CA ASN A 489 13.23 -6.27 39.04
C ASN A 489 11.89 -6.01 38.31
N SER A 490 11.82 -5.03 37.41
CA SER A 490 10.64 -4.72 36.60
C SER A 490 10.53 -5.55 35.33
N ALA A 491 11.55 -6.36 35.03
CA ALA A 491 11.62 -7.17 33.83
C ALA A 491 10.65 -8.37 33.89
N PRO A 492 9.76 -8.55 32.90
CA PRO A 492 8.78 -9.64 32.89
C PRO A 492 9.42 -11.03 32.95
#